data_AF-A0A2I0JA27-F1
#
_entry.id   AF-A0A2I0JA27-F1
#
_cell.length_a   1.000
_cell.length_b   1.000
_cell.length_c   1.000
_cell.angle_alpha   90.00
_cell.angle_beta   90.00
_cell.angle_gamma   90.00
#
_symmetry.space_group_name_H-M   'P 1'
#
loop_
_entity.id
_entity.type
_entity.pdbx_description
1 polymer ?
#
loop_
_entity_poly.entity_id
_entity_poly.type
_entity_poly.pdbx_seq_one_letter_code
_entity_poly.pdbx_strand_id
1 'polypeptide(L)'
;MKNDQGDTPLHLAAAIGNLDLCWCISSQDKSLIAERNKEGETPLFQAARHGQEKAFFYLRYRYGESDIPLDMLIKNGDTILHFAIKGEYYGFALRIIHCYPELVDTMNENNLTPLHVAAAAMQVVVQMMQRKIYKDQIEDRLIRKWIIAADKPWQFAKD
;
A
#
# COMPACT_ATOMS: atom_id res chain seq x y z
N MET A 1 -8.53 -18.14 19.78
CA MET A 1 -7.88 -19.30 19.12
C MET A 1 -6.96 -18.81 18.02
N LYS A 2 -5.79 -19.43 17.84
CA LYS A 2 -4.81 -19.12 16.80
C LYS A 2 -4.34 -20.42 16.14
N ASN A 3 -4.01 -20.41 14.85
CA ASN A 3 -3.37 -21.55 14.18
C ASN A 3 -1.86 -21.61 14.52
N ASP A 4 -1.13 -22.54 13.90
CA ASP A 4 0.31 -22.71 14.10
C ASP A 4 1.15 -21.51 13.63
N GLN A 5 0.61 -20.66 12.77
CA GLN A 5 1.22 -19.41 12.29
C GLN A 5 0.87 -18.21 13.20
N GLY A 6 0.06 -18.43 14.25
CA GLY A 6 -0.43 -17.37 15.11
C GLY A 6 -1.60 -16.57 14.51
N ASP A 7 -2.13 -16.98 13.36
CA ASP A 7 -3.27 -16.33 12.73
C ASP A 7 -4.54 -16.59 13.55
N THR A 8 -5.24 -15.51 13.86
CA THR A 8 -6.61 -15.57 14.36
C THR A 8 -7.57 -15.87 13.21
N PRO A 9 -8.82 -16.31 13.47
CA PRO A 9 -9.83 -16.42 12.43
C PRO A 9 -10.01 -15.12 11.60
N LEU A 10 -9.78 -13.96 12.22
CA LEU A 10 -9.86 -12.67 11.52
C LEU A 10 -8.72 -12.47 10.51
N HIS A 11 -7.51 -12.94 10.80
CA HIS A 11 -6.40 -12.93 9.82
C HIS A 11 -6.77 -13.71 8.56
N LEU A 12 -7.32 -14.92 8.76
CA LEU A 12 -7.73 -15.79 7.66
C LEU A 12 -8.87 -15.19 6.84
N ALA A 13 -9.91 -14.66 7.52
CA ALA A 13 -11.04 -13.99 6.86
C ALA A 13 -10.58 -12.77 6.04
N ALA A 14 -9.63 -11.99 6.57
CA ALA A 14 -9.06 -10.83 5.90
C ALA A 14 -8.23 -11.23 4.66
N ALA A 15 -7.40 -12.26 4.78
CA ALA A 15 -6.57 -12.78 3.68
C ALA A 15 -7.40 -13.27 2.49
N ILE A 16 -8.54 -13.92 2.73
CA ILE A 16 -9.44 -14.41 1.68
C ILE A 16 -10.45 -13.34 1.21
N GLY A 17 -10.52 -12.19 1.89
CA GLY A 17 -11.44 -11.10 1.56
C GLY A 17 -12.91 -11.36 1.93
N ASN A 18 -13.19 -12.30 2.84
CA ASN A 18 -14.55 -12.59 3.26
C ASN A 18 -15.05 -11.52 4.24
N LEU A 19 -15.73 -10.53 3.69
CA LEU A 19 -16.21 -9.36 4.43
C LEU A 19 -17.23 -9.74 5.52
N ASP A 20 -18.11 -10.71 5.28
CA ASP A 20 -19.12 -11.15 6.25
C ASP A 20 -18.47 -11.80 7.47
N LEU A 21 -17.43 -12.63 7.25
CA LEU A 21 -16.65 -13.19 8.35
C LEU A 21 -15.85 -12.12 9.09
N CYS A 22 -15.22 -11.19 8.38
CA CYS A 22 -14.56 -10.04 9.00
C CYS A 22 -15.54 -9.26 9.89
N TRP A 23 -16.78 -9.07 9.43
CA TRP A 23 -17.81 -8.38 10.18
C TRP A 23 -18.25 -9.17 11.42
N CYS A 24 -18.66 -10.43 11.26
CA CYS A 24 -19.08 -11.27 12.38
C CYS A 24 -17.99 -11.35 13.47
N ILE A 25 -16.74 -11.63 13.08
CA ILE A 25 -15.65 -11.84 14.02
C ILE A 25 -15.29 -10.53 14.74
N SER A 26 -15.09 -9.43 14.00
CA SER A 26 -14.70 -8.14 14.61
C SER A 26 -15.84 -7.41 15.35
N SER A 27 -17.08 -7.88 15.19
CA SER A 27 -18.22 -7.42 15.99
C SER A 27 -18.29 -8.11 17.34
N GLN A 28 -17.83 -9.36 17.43
CA GLN A 28 -17.74 -10.10 18.70
C GLN A 28 -16.51 -9.67 19.50
N ASP A 29 -15.37 -9.50 18.85
CA ASP A 29 -14.14 -9.07 19.49
C ASP A 29 -13.35 -8.11 18.59
N LYS A 30 -13.44 -6.82 18.90
CA LYS A 30 -12.74 -5.76 18.17
C LYS A 30 -11.22 -5.80 18.39
N SER A 31 -10.73 -6.35 19.50
CA SER A 31 -9.29 -6.39 19.79
C SER A 31 -8.51 -7.20 18.75
N LEU A 32 -9.17 -8.18 18.13
CA LEU A 32 -8.59 -9.03 17.09
C LEU A 32 -8.07 -8.26 15.86
N ILE A 33 -8.53 -7.03 15.62
CA ILE A 33 -8.07 -6.20 14.50
C ILE A 33 -6.61 -5.78 14.67
N ALA A 34 -6.16 -5.60 15.92
CA ALA A 34 -4.79 -5.18 16.26
C ALA A 34 -3.87 -6.38 16.58
N GLU A 35 -4.41 -7.59 16.68
CA GLU A 35 -3.63 -8.79 16.95
C GLU A 35 -2.60 -9.05 15.86
N ARG A 36 -1.40 -9.44 16.27
CA ARG A 36 -0.32 -9.84 15.37
C ARG A 36 -0.15 -11.35 15.36
N ASN A 37 0.07 -11.91 14.17
CA ASN A 37 0.50 -13.31 14.01
C ASN A 37 2.00 -13.47 14.29
N LYS A 38 2.57 -14.66 14.10
CA LYS A 38 4.00 -14.92 14.36
C LYS A 38 4.95 -14.13 13.45
N GLU A 39 4.47 -13.71 12.29
CA GLU A 39 5.20 -12.83 11.37
C GLU A 39 5.08 -11.35 11.73
N GLY A 40 4.33 -11.02 12.79
CA GLY A 40 4.04 -9.65 13.17
C GLY A 40 2.95 -9.01 12.31
N GLU A 41 2.29 -9.74 11.43
CA GLU A 41 1.27 -9.21 10.53
C GLU A 41 -0.08 -9.12 11.24
N THR A 42 -0.85 -8.07 10.94
CA THR A 42 -2.22 -7.89 11.45
C THR A 42 -3.25 -8.40 10.43
N PRO A 43 -4.53 -8.61 10.80
CA PRO A 43 -5.56 -8.92 9.80
C PRO A 43 -5.68 -7.85 8.72
N LEU A 44 -5.52 -6.58 9.09
CA LEU A 44 -5.49 -5.47 8.13
C LEU A 44 -4.36 -5.65 7.11
N PHE A 45 -3.16 -6.00 7.58
CA PHE A 45 -2.02 -6.28 6.71
C PHE A 45 -2.27 -7.48 5.80
N GLN A 46 -2.87 -8.56 6.32
CA GLN A 46 -3.24 -9.73 5.50
C GLN A 46 -4.19 -9.37 4.36
N ALA A 47 -5.22 -8.56 4.63
CA ALA A 47 -6.10 -8.09 3.57
C ALA A 47 -5.33 -7.30 2.50
N ALA A 48 -4.41 -6.43 2.90
CA ALA A 48 -3.61 -5.67 1.95
C ALA A 48 -2.67 -6.54 1.11
N ARG A 49 -1.97 -7.46 1.75
CA ARG A 49 -1.01 -8.39 1.13
C ARG A 49 -1.65 -9.22 0.02
N HIS A 50 -2.92 -9.57 0.19
CA HIS A 50 -3.71 -10.36 -0.76
C HIS A 50 -4.65 -9.53 -1.64
N GLY A 51 -4.51 -8.20 -1.65
CA GLY A 51 -5.31 -7.33 -2.53
C GLY A 51 -6.80 -7.25 -2.17
N GLN A 52 -7.17 -7.64 -0.97
CA GLN A 52 -8.56 -7.72 -0.50
C GLN A 52 -9.07 -6.35 -0.07
N GLU A 53 -9.23 -5.46 -1.05
CA GLU A 53 -9.54 -4.05 -0.86
C GLU A 53 -10.74 -3.81 0.08
N LYS A 54 -11.85 -4.52 -0.13
CA LYS A 54 -13.06 -4.34 0.68
C LYS A 54 -12.83 -4.73 2.15
N ALA A 55 -12.15 -5.85 2.38
CA ALA A 55 -11.81 -6.32 3.73
C ALA A 55 -10.82 -5.36 4.39
N PHE A 56 -9.83 -4.86 3.65
CA PHE A 56 -8.87 -3.86 4.13
C PHE A 56 -9.58 -2.59 4.62
N PHE A 57 -10.40 -1.97 3.77
CA PHE A 57 -11.08 -0.72 4.15
C PHE A 57 -12.12 -0.91 5.25
N TYR A 58 -12.78 -2.08 5.29
CA TYR A 58 -13.64 -2.43 6.41
C TYR A 58 -12.87 -2.51 7.72
N LEU A 59 -11.76 -3.25 7.76
CA LEU A 59 -10.95 -3.40 8.97
C LEU A 59 -10.31 -2.07 9.40
N ARG A 60 -9.87 -1.24 8.44
CA ARG A 60 -9.39 0.13 8.67
C ARG A 60 -10.45 0.97 9.37
N TYR A 61 -11.68 0.95 8.87
CA TYR A 61 -12.81 1.66 9.47
C TYR A 61 -13.12 1.12 10.87
N ARG A 62 -13.09 -0.21 11.04
CA ARG A 62 -13.39 -0.84 12.33
C ARG A 62 -12.31 -0.58 13.39
N TYR A 63 -11.04 -0.43 13.01
CA TYR A 63 -9.97 -0.06 13.92
C TYR A 63 -10.31 1.24 14.66
N GLY A 64 -10.68 2.28 13.93
CA GLY A 64 -11.23 3.53 14.47
C GLY A 64 -10.87 4.75 13.62
N GLU A 65 -11.29 5.92 14.12
CA GLU A 65 -11.03 7.23 13.50
C GLU A 65 -9.54 7.63 13.53
N SER A 66 -8.77 7.06 14.46
CA SER A 66 -7.32 7.30 14.52
C SER A 66 -6.60 6.74 13.30
N ASP A 67 -5.45 7.34 13.00
CA ASP A 67 -4.54 6.83 11.99
C ASP A 67 -4.06 5.42 12.35
N ILE A 68 -3.92 4.58 11.33
CA ILE A 68 -3.31 3.26 11.50
C ILE A 68 -1.82 3.47 11.76
N PRO A 69 -1.29 2.92 12.87
CA PRO A 69 0.15 2.88 13.09
C PRO A 69 0.90 2.29 11.90
N LEU A 70 1.96 2.97 11.46
CA LEU A 70 2.69 2.61 10.25
C LEU A 70 3.27 1.19 10.30
N ASP A 71 3.65 0.73 11.49
CA ASP A 71 4.14 -0.63 11.76
C ASP A 71 3.08 -1.73 11.56
N MET A 72 1.79 -1.38 11.43
CA MET A 72 0.74 -2.31 10.99
C MET A 72 0.64 -2.42 9.47
N LEU A 73 1.31 -1.53 8.73
CA LEU A 73 1.28 -1.43 7.27
C LEU A 73 2.61 -1.82 6.62
N ILE A 74 3.60 -2.25 7.41
CA ILE A 74 4.96 -2.56 6.96
C ILE A 74 5.34 -3.97 7.43
N LYS A 75 5.98 -4.73 6.53
CA LYS A 75 6.59 -6.02 6.82
C LYS A 75 7.93 -6.12 6.09
N ASN A 76 9.01 -6.35 6.85
CA ASN A 76 10.38 -6.47 6.32
C ASN A 76 10.74 -5.29 5.39
N GLY A 77 10.39 -4.07 5.81
CA GLY A 77 10.54 -2.84 5.03
C GLY A 77 9.54 -2.65 3.87
N ASP A 78 8.93 -3.71 3.34
CA ASP A 78 7.88 -3.57 2.33
C ASP A 78 6.59 -3.03 2.98
N THR A 79 6.10 -1.91 2.45
CA THR A 79 4.78 -1.35 2.80
C THR A 79 3.64 -2.10 2.11
N ILE A 80 2.40 -1.93 2.57
CA ILE A 80 1.20 -2.42 1.86
C ILE A 80 1.14 -1.95 0.39
N LEU A 81 1.73 -0.81 0.05
CA LEU A 81 1.80 -0.32 -1.32
C LEU A 81 2.76 -1.16 -2.18
N HIS A 82 3.90 -1.58 -1.63
CA HIS A 82 4.80 -2.53 -2.30
C HIS A 82 4.08 -3.84 -2.61
N PHE A 83 3.38 -4.41 -1.62
CA PHE A 83 2.63 -5.65 -1.82
C PHE A 83 1.50 -5.49 -2.85
N ALA A 84 0.76 -4.39 -2.80
CA ALA A 84 -0.31 -4.12 -3.77
C ALA A 84 0.23 -4.02 -5.21
N ILE A 85 1.41 -3.44 -5.41
CA ILE A 85 2.06 -3.35 -6.73
C ILE A 85 2.58 -4.70 -7.18
N LYS A 86 3.30 -5.43 -6.30
CA LYS A 86 3.85 -6.77 -6.60
C LYS A 86 2.76 -7.78 -6.94
N GLY A 87 1.59 -7.67 -6.29
CA GLY A 87 0.41 -8.48 -6.56
C GLY A 87 -0.47 -7.97 -7.70
N GLU A 88 -0.05 -6.92 -8.41
CA GLU A 88 -0.80 -6.31 -9.53
C GLU A 88 -2.20 -5.78 -9.16
N TYR A 89 -2.43 -5.49 -7.89
CA TYR A 89 -3.68 -4.93 -7.36
C TYR A 89 -3.75 -3.42 -7.58
N TYR A 90 -3.60 -2.94 -8.82
CA TYR A 90 -3.38 -1.52 -9.13
C TYR A 90 -4.52 -0.60 -8.70
N GLY A 91 -5.78 -1.05 -8.82
CA GLY A 91 -6.93 -0.28 -8.32
C GLY A 91 -6.83 -0.03 -6.81
N PHE A 92 -6.47 -1.07 -6.06
CA PHE A 92 -6.25 -0.97 -4.62
C PHE A 92 -5.02 -0.12 -4.29
N ALA A 93 -3.91 -0.26 -5.04
CA ALA A 93 -2.70 0.55 -4.89
C ALA A 93 -3.01 2.06 -5.03
N LEU A 94 -3.85 2.47 -5.99
CA LEU A 94 -4.26 3.87 -6.15
C LEU A 94 -5.06 4.40 -4.97
N ARG A 95 -5.88 3.55 -4.35
CA ARG A 95 -6.63 3.88 -3.13
C ARG A 95 -5.70 3.95 -1.92
N ILE A 96 -4.71 3.07 -1.81
CA ILE A 96 -3.65 3.18 -0.78
C ILE A 96 -2.93 4.52 -0.91
N ILE A 97 -2.47 4.90 -2.11
CA ILE A 97 -1.80 6.20 -2.34
C ILE A 97 -2.68 7.37 -1.92
N HIS A 98 -4.00 7.25 -2.06
CA HIS A 98 -4.92 8.30 -1.63
C HIS A 98 -5.03 8.41 -0.11
N CYS A 99 -5.11 7.27 0.58
CA CYS A 99 -5.35 7.22 2.02
C CYS A 99 -4.07 7.29 2.86
N TYR A 100 -2.93 6.92 2.28
CA TYR A 100 -1.62 6.81 2.92
C TYR A 100 -0.52 7.38 1.99
N PRO A 101 -0.56 8.68 1.65
CA PRO A 101 0.39 9.29 0.74
C PRO A 101 1.86 9.16 1.19
N GLU A 102 2.11 9.08 2.49
CA GLU A 102 3.43 8.90 3.10
C GLU A 102 4.12 7.59 2.71
N LEU A 103 3.37 6.58 2.25
CA LEU A 103 3.93 5.28 1.83
C LEU A 103 4.66 5.34 0.49
N VAL A 104 4.44 6.37 -0.32
CA VAL A 104 4.95 6.49 -1.69
C VAL A 104 6.49 6.55 -1.74
N ASP A 105 7.11 7.16 -0.74
CA ASP A 105 8.56 7.36 -0.66
C ASP A 105 9.25 6.41 0.32
N THR A 106 8.49 5.51 0.96
CA THR A 106 9.06 4.56 1.92
C THR A 106 9.94 3.54 1.21
N MET A 107 11.18 3.38 1.65
CA MET A 107 12.09 2.38 1.08
C MET A 107 11.99 1.06 1.84
N ASN A 108 11.94 -0.05 1.12
CA ASN A 108 12.08 -1.38 1.72
C ASN A 108 13.54 -1.72 2.05
N GLU A 109 13.79 -2.92 2.58
CA GLU A 109 15.14 -3.39 2.96
C GLU A 109 16.13 -3.44 1.79
N ASN A 110 15.66 -3.43 0.54
CA ASN A 110 16.49 -3.35 -0.67
C ASN A 110 16.71 -1.91 -1.15
N ASN A 111 16.35 -0.90 -0.34
CA ASN A 111 16.34 0.52 -0.71
C ASN A 111 15.45 0.83 -1.95
N LEU A 112 14.42 0.02 -2.18
CA LEU A 112 13.46 0.23 -3.27
C LEU A 112 12.24 0.94 -2.73
N THR A 113 11.81 2.00 -3.42
CA THR A 113 10.49 2.61 -3.19
C THR A 113 9.42 1.80 -3.93
N PRO A 114 8.13 2.01 -3.61
CA PRO A 114 7.03 1.47 -4.40
C PRO A 114 7.17 1.82 -5.89
N LEU A 115 7.68 3.02 -6.22
CA LEU A 115 7.90 3.42 -7.61
C LEU A 115 9.00 2.60 -8.29
N HIS A 116 10.10 2.28 -7.59
CA HIS A 116 11.13 1.37 -8.13
C HIS A 116 10.55 -0.01 -8.41
N VAL A 117 9.74 -0.54 -7.49
CA VAL A 117 9.06 -1.83 -7.68
C VAL A 117 8.05 -1.79 -8.83
N ALA A 118 7.29 -0.70 -8.96
CA ALA A 118 6.35 -0.50 -10.06
C ALA A 118 7.06 -0.41 -11.42
N ALA A 119 8.18 0.29 -11.50
CA ALA A 119 8.99 0.40 -12.72
C ALA A 119 9.52 -0.96 -13.17
N ALA A 120 9.89 -1.82 -12.22
CA ALA A 120 10.28 -3.21 -12.50
C ALA A 120 9.08 -4.09 -12.91
N ALA A 121 7.88 -3.82 -12.38
CA ALA A 121 6.68 -4.62 -12.61
C ALA A 121 5.94 -4.28 -13.93
N MET A 122 5.78 -3.00 -14.32
CA MET A 122 5.22 -2.58 -15.63
C MET A 122 5.19 -1.03 -15.79
N GLN A 123 5.34 -0.53 -17.03
CA GLN A 123 5.34 0.93 -17.35
C GLN A 123 4.06 1.71 -16.99
N VAL A 124 2.89 1.06 -16.93
CA VAL A 124 1.59 1.75 -16.74
C VAL A 124 1.47 2.35 -15.33
N VAL A 125 1.97 1.66 -14.32
CA VAL A 125 1.86 2.09 -12.91
C VAL A 125 2.73 3.31 -12.63
N VAL A 126 3.91 3.38 -13.26
CA VAL A 126 4.82 4.55 -13.18
C VAL A 126 4.09 5.81 -13.64
N GLN A 127 3.39 5.75 -14.77
CA GLN A 127 2.63 6.89 -15.28
C GLN A 127 1.51 7.32 -14.33
N MET A 128 0.86 6.36 -13.65
CA MET A 128 -0.22 6.66 -12.70
C MET A 128 0.31 7.29 -11.41
N MET A 129 1.42 6.79 -10.87
CA MET A 129 2.08 7.36 -9.68
C MET A 129 2.63 8.75 -9.97
N GLN A 130 3.33 8.92 -11.09
CA GLN A 130 3.87 10.22 -11.52
C GLN A 130 2.76 11.25 -11.70
N ARG A 131 1.65 10.91 -12.37
CA ARG A 131 0.54 11.87 -12.60
C ARG A 131 -0.14 12.33 -11.31
N LYS A 132 -0.19 11.50 -10.26
CA LYS A 132 -0.85 11.86 -8.99
C LYS A 132 0.07 12.69 -8.10
N ILE A 133 1.33 12.28 -7.95
CA ILE A 133 2.39 13.09 -7.29
C ILE A 133 2.50 14.45 -7.98
N TYR A 134 2.44 14.46 -9.32
CA TYR A 134 2.48 15.69 -10.10
C TYR A 134 1.26 16.56 -9.87
N LYS A 135 0.04 16.00 -9.78
CA LYS A 135 -1.17 16.80 -9.48
C LYS A 135 -1.10 17.49 -8.12
N ASP A 136 -0.53 16.84 -7.11
CA ASP A 136 -0.46 17.39 -5.75
C ASP A 136 0.73 18.36 -5.57
N GLN A 137 1.74 18.34 -6.46
CA GLN A 137 2.88 19.27 -6.48
C GLN A 137 2.75 20.47 -7.45
N ILE A 138 1.66 20.59 -8.23
CA ILE A 138 1.43 21.73 -9.13
C ILE A 138 0.91 22.94 -8.33
N GLU A 139 1.81 23.59 -7.60
CA GLU A 139 1.80 25.05 -7.44
C GLU A 139 3.16 25.68 -7.79
N ASP A 140 4.25 24.92 -7.87
CA ASP A 140 5.58 25.52 -8.07
C ASP A 140 5.97 25.63 -9.56
N ARG A 141 6.15 26.89 -10.01
CA ARG A 141 6.57 27.28 -11.37
C ARG A 141 7.92 26.68 -11.79
N LEU A 142 8.77 26.30 -10.83
CA LEU A 142 10.09 25.73 -11.12
C LEU A 142 10.02 24.33 -11.74
N ILE A 143 9.03 23.51 -11.35
CA ILE A 143 8.89 22.12 -11.81
C ILE A 143 8.40 22.05 -13.27
N ARG A 144 7.55 23.01 -13.70
CA ARG A 144 7.13 23.14 -15.10
C ARG A 144 8.31 23.32 -16.06
N LYS A 145 9.38 23.99 -15.63
CA LYS A 145 10.58 24.17 -16.47
C LYS A 145 11.39 22.89 -16.62
N TRP A 146 11.39 22.02 -15.60
CA TRP A 146 12.15 20.77 -15.62
C TRP A 146 11.46 19.68 -16.45
N ILE A 147 10.13 19.61 -16.44
CA ILE A 147 9.39 18.62 -17.24
C ILE A 147 9.48 18.92 -18.75
N ILE A 148 9.45 20.20 -19.14
CA ILE A 148 9.67 20.60 -20.54
C ILE A 148 11.11 20.25 -20.99
N ALA A 149 12.07 20.23 -20.07
CA ALA A 149 13.45 19.85 -20.37
C ALA A 149 13.62 18.33 -20.51
N ALA A 150 12.88 17.53 -19.72
CA ALA A 150 12.92 16.07 -19.75
C ALA A 150 12.23 15.46 -20.99
N ASP A 151 11.26 16.16 -21.59
CA ASP A 151 10.58 15.75 -22.83
C ASP A 151 11.38 16.03 -24.11
N LYS A 152 12.60 16.60 -24.01
CA LYS A 152 13.51 16.72 -25.15
C LYS A 152 14.58 15.64 -25.10
N PRO A 153 14.61 14.68 -26.06
CA PRO A 153 15.65 13.67 -26.10
C PRO A 153 16.99 14.32 -26.48
N TRP A 154 17.95 14.23 -25.55
CA TRP A 154 19.42 14.32 -25.71
C TRP A 154 19.97 14.68 -27.11
N GLN A 155 19.80 15.93 -27.54
CA GLN A 155 20.66 16.50 -28.57
C GLN A 155 21.61 17.50 -27.89
N PHE A 156 22.90 17.38 -28.24
CA PHE A 156 24.08 18.06 -27.69
C PHE A 156 24.84 17.31 -26.58
N ALA A 157 25.28 16.09 -26.92
CA ALA A 157 26.61 15.61 -26.53
C ALA A 157 27.43 15.40 -27.82
N LYS A 158 27.91 16.52 -28.38
CA LYS A 158 29.03 16.70 -29.32
C LYS A 158 29.08 18.19 -29.65
N ASP A 159 29.87 18.94 -28.89
CA ASP A 159 31.20 19.41 -29.32
C ASP A 159 31.93 20.01 -28.12
#